data_AF-A0AAW2CSB0-F1
#
_entry.id   AF-A0AAW2CSB0-F1
#
_cell.length_a   1.000
_cell.length_b   1.000
_cell.length_c   1.000
_cell.angle_alpha   90.00
_cell.angle_beta   90.00
_cell.angle_gamma   90.00
#
_symmetry.space_group_name_H-M   'P 1'
#
loop_
_entity.id
_entity.type
_entity.pdbx_description
1 polymer ?
#
loop_
_entity_poly.entity_id
_entity_poly.type
_entity_poly.pdbx_seq_one_letter_code
_entity_poly.pdbx_strand_id
1 'polypeptide(L)'
;MSSSSGTYSGSNGHMCTYETCVLRTSLTVDNFGRRFLGCSRYKVVPKCPFFKWIDNPTCVRGNEAAHFVQQKMDLLRSELQLAHERERAATQVAAEATQMAEIAQDRAAKATERERKFRASSVQAKEIAVRALEQERKCRIALMLSWFYLFILVMLFSCFSSSENVGMMKLSLPVLAALPLPPKAAPLVAGDLVAVDLVAGDLVAGDLEAGGLLSHVSAGVCGAGWLEANQGAPLTVYLKSEEYH
;
A
#
# COMPACT_ATOMS: atom_id res chain seq x y z
N MET A 1 -77.89 5.48 25.01
CA MET A 1 -76.44 5.26 24.90
C MET A 1 -75.82 6.58 24.46
N SER A 2 -75.20 7.31 25.38
CA SER A 2 -74.67 8.66 25.10
C SER A 2 -73.29 8.55 24.46
N SER A 3 -73.21 8.75 23.14
CA SER A 3 -71.96 8.93 22.41
C SER A 3 -71.39 10.32 22.74
N SER A 4 -70.53 10.41 23.75
CA SER A 4 -69.68 11.57 23.93
C SER A 4 -68.52 11.48 22.93
N SER A 5 -68.63 12.21 21.82
CA SER A 5 -67.51 12.54 20.95
C SER A 5 -66.57 13.48 21.71
N GLY A 6 -65.75 12.92 22.59
CA GLY A 6 -64.79 13.67 23.40
C GLY A 6 -63.66 14.20 22.54
N THR A 7 -63.84 15.41 22.00
CA THR A 7 -62.78 16.11 21.28
C THR A 7 -61.75 16.60 22.28
N TYR A 8 -60.51 16.12 22.17
CA TYR A 8 -59.40 16.60 23.01
C TYR A 8 -58.72 17.76 22.29
N SER A 9 -58.87 18.97 22.82
CA SER A 9 -58.10 20.13 22.41
C SER A 9 -56.78 20.15 23.18
N GLY A 10 -55.67 19.90 22.48
CA GLY A 10 -54.34 20.19 23.00
C GLY A 10 -54.12 21.70 23.11
N SER A 11 -53.17 22.11 23.97
CA SER A 11 -52.88 23.52 24.31
C SER A 11 -52.54 24.46 23.13
N ASN A 12 -52.33 23.93 21.92
CA ASN A 12 -51.98 24.68 20.72
C ASN A 12 -53.06 24.63 19.62
N GLY A 13 -54.32 24.36 19.95
CA GLY A 13 -55.41 24.27 18.95
C GLY A 13 -55.36 23.00 18.08
N HIS A 14 -54.50 22.05 18.41
CA HIS A 14 -54.50 20.73 17.79
C HIS A 14 -55.64 19.88 18.37
N MET A 15 -56.68 19.65 17.56
CA MET A 15 -57.82 18.80 17.93
C MET A 15 -57.58 17.36 17.47
N CYS A 16 -57.50 16.46 18.45
CA CYS A 16 -57.46 15.03 18.21
C CYS A 16 -58.89 14.48 18.22
N THR A 17 -59.30 13.91 17.09
CA THR A 17 -60.56 13.16 16.92
C THR A 17 -60.24 11.75 16.43
N TYR A 18 -61.26 10.91 16.32
CA TYR A 18 -61.14 9.59 15.71
C TYR A 18 -60.60 9.62 14.28
N GLU A 19 -60.93 10.68 13.54
CA GLU A 19 -60.58 10.83 12.12
C GLU A 19 -59.21 11.50 11.92
N THR A 20 -58.78 12.36 12.86
CA THR A 20 -57.50 13.08 12.74
C THR A 20 -56.32 12.36 13.39
N CYS A 21 -56.58 11.27 14.13
CA CYS A 21 -55.55 10.50 14.83
C CYS A 21 -55.05 9.32 14.02
N VAL A 22 -53.83 8.87 14.36
CA VAL A 22 -53.16 7.79 13.64
C VAL A 22 -53.42 6.46 14.35
N LEU A 23 -53.88 5.48 13.59
CA LEU A 23 -53.97 4.09 14.04
C LEU A 23 -52.57 3.50 14.17
N ARG A 24 -52.25 3.00 15.35
CA ARG A 24 -50.96 2.39 15.68
C ARG A 24 -51.18 1.03 16.34
N THR A 25 -50.16 0.18 16.24
CA THR A 25 -50.13 -1.11 16.92
C THR A 25 -49.15 -1.03 18.09
N SER A 26 -49.59 -1.46 19.26
CA SER A 26 -48.74 -1.52 20.44
C SER A 26 -47.76 -2.69 20.33
N LEU A 27 -46.50 -2.42 20.70
CA LEU A 27 -45.42 -3.40 20.76
C LEU A 27 -44.96 -3.68 22.20
N THR A 28 -45.68 -3.14 23.19
CA THR A 28 -45.44 -3.45 24.60
C THR A 28 -45.90 -4.87 24.90
N VAL A 29 -45.26 -5.53 25.86
CA VAL A 29 -45.54 -6.93 26.22
C VAL A 29 -47.03 -7.13 26.56
N ASP A 30 -47.58 -6.27 27.42
CA ASP A 30 -48.94 -6.44 27.95
C ASP A 30 -50.06 -6.12 26.96
N ASN A 31 -49.73 -5.45 25.84
CA ASN A 31 -50.70 -5.02 24.84
C ASN A 31 -50.19 -5.32 23.42
N PHE A 32 -49.39 -6.36 23.26
CA PHE A 32 -48.73 -6.63 21.98
C PHE A 32 -49.76 -6.89 20.88
N GLY A 33 -49.58 -6.26 19.73
CA GLY A 33 -50.50 -6.37 18.60
C GLY A 33 -51.81 -5.58 18.76
N ARG A 34 -52.10 -5.01 19.94
CA ARG A 34 -53.34 -4.27 20.18
C ARG A 34 -53.30 -2.90 19.50
N ARG A 35 -54.37 -2.54 18.79
CA ARG A 35 -54.42 -1.25 18.09
C ARG A 35 -54.97 -0.13 18.96
N PHE A 36 -54.39 1.05 18.82
CA PHE A 36 -54.82 2.29 19.46
C PHE A 36 -54.77 3.46 18.49
N LEU A 37 -55.61 4.46 18.75
CA LEU A 37 -55.49 5.78 18.15
C LEU A 37 -54.61 6.65 19.04
N GLY A 38 -53.60 7.25 18.44
CA GLY A 38 -52.74 8.22 19.10
C GLY A 38 -52.54 9.46 18.23
N CYS A 39 -52.24 10.58 18.88
CA CYS A 39 -51.89 11.81 18.20
C CYS A 39 -50.69 11.60 17.25
N SER A 40 -50.77 12.14 16.03
CA SER A 40 -49.63 12.15 15.08
C SER A 40 -48.42 12.91 15.63
N ARG A 41 -48.68 13.94 16.44
CA ARG A 41 -47.68 14.84 17.05
C ARG A 41 -47.22 14.42 18.45
N TYR A 42 -47.47 13.19 18.90
CA TYR A 42 -47.15 12.75 20.26
C TYR A 42 -45.65 12.87 20.66
N LYS A 43 -44.74 12.91 19.68
CA LYS A 43 -43.29 13.11 19.89
C LYS A 43 -42.86 14.57 19.94
N VAL A 44 -43.72 15.50 19.52
CA VAL A 44 -43.42 16.93 19.45
C VAL A 44 -43.88 17.60 20.75
N VAL A 45 -43.11 18.56 21.26
CA VAL A 45 -43.44 19.32 22.47
C VAL A 45 -44.25 20.57 22.11
N PRO A 46 -45.34 20.92 22.81
CA PRO A 46 -45.96 20.18 23.92
C PRO A 46 -46.66 18.90 23.44
N LYS A 47 -46.47 17.81 24.19
CA LYS A 47 -47.01 16.49 23.83
C LYS A 47 -48.53 16.50 23.98
N CYS A 48 -49.25 16.13 22.92
CA CYS A 48 -50.68 15.87 23.01
C CYS A 48 -50.92 14.52 23.70
N PRO A 49 -51.71 14.45 24.78
CA PRO A 49 -51.93 13.23 25.54
C PRO A 49 -53.03 12.33 24.96
N PHE A 50 -53.61 12.66 23.80
CA PHE A 50 -54.71 11.88 23.24
C PHE A 50 -54.29 10.45 22.94
N PHE A 51 -55.05 9.51 23.51
CA PHE A 51 -54.83 8.09 23.41
C PHE A 51 -56.15 7.34 23.59
N LYS A 52 -56.44 6.37 22.71
CA LYS A 52 -57.62 5.50 22.86
C LYS A 52 -57.39 4.11 22.27
N TRP A 53 -57.68 3.07 23.05
CA TRP A 53 -57.70 1.70 22.56
C TRP A 53 -58.86 1.46 21.58
N ILE A 54 -58.59 0.76 20.48
CA ILE A 54 -59.62 0.33 19.51
C ILE A 54 -60.06 -1.10 19.81
N ASP A 55 -59.08 -1.98 20.01
CA ASP A 55 -59.35 -3.39 20.27
C ASP A 55 -59.55 -3.63 21.77
N ASN A 56 -60.23 -4.73 22.11
CA ASN A 56 -60.28 -5.24 23.48
C ASN A 56 -58.87 -5.60 24.00
N PRO A 57 -58.69 -5.73 25.32
CA PRO A 57 -57.42 -6.17 25.89
C PRO A 57 -56.93 -7.46 25.22
N THR A 58 -55.61 -7.54 25.00
CA THR A 58 -54.98 -8.73 24.41
C THR A 58 -55.20 -9.93 25.33
N CYS A 59 -55.52 -11.10 24.77
CA CYS A 59 -55.66 -12.31 25.55
C CYS A 59 -54.31 -12.78 26.10
N VAL A 60 -54.32 -13.62 27.14
CA VAL A 60 -53.11 -14.15 27.80
C VAL A 60 -52.11 -14.73 26.79
N ARG A 61 -52.61 -15.57 25.86
CA ARG A 61 -51.78 -16.18 24.80
C ARG A 61 -51.14 -15.16 23.86
N GLY A 62 -51.82 -14.04 23.59
CA GLY A 62 -51.28 -12.95 22.76
C GLY A 62 -50.15 -12.20 23.46
N ASN A 63 -50.25 -12.03 24.79
CA ASN A 63 -49.18 -11.44 25.59
C ASN A 63 -47.98 -12.38 25.74
N GLU A 64 -48.20 -13.69 25.87
CA GLU A 64 -47.12 -14.70 25.86
C GLU A 64 -46.33 -14.65 24.53
N ALA A 65 -47.02 -14.51 23.40
CA ALA A 65 -46.37 -14.37 22.08
C ALA A 65 -45.46 -13.14 21.99
N ALA A 66 -45.78 -12.06 22.72
CA ALA A 66 -44.99 -10.83 22.73
C ALA A 66 -43.55 -11.07 23.20
N HIS A 67 -43.38 -11.88 24.25
CA HIS A 67 -42.06 -12.19 24.81
C HIS A 67 -41.18 -12.91 23.79
N PHE A 68 -41.72 -13.90 23.09
CA PHE A 68 -40.98 -14.64 22.06
C PHE A 68 -40.56 -13.73 20.90
N VAL A 69 -41.45 -12.82 20.48
CA VAL A 69 -41.14 -11.88 19.39
C VAL A 69 -40.08 -10.88 19.82
N GLN A 70 -40.16 -10.32 21.04
CA GLN A 70 -39.16 -9.40 21.55
C GLN A 70 -37.80 -10.06 21.72
N GLN A 71 -37.76 -11.27 22.30
CA GLN A 71 -36.52 -12.04 22.43
C GLN A 71 -35.87 -12.29 21.07
N LYS A 72 -36.67 -12.67 20.05
CA LYS A 72 -36.17 -12.86 18.69
C LYS A 72 -35.69 -11.55 18.06
N MET A 73 -36.40 -10.44 18.26
CA MET A 73 -35.98 -9.12 17.78
C MET A 73 -34.65 -8.68 18.40
N ASP A 74 -34.45 -8.94 19.69
CA ASP A 74 -33.22 -8.60 20.39
C ASP A 74 -32.05 -9.48 19.97
N LEU A 75 -32.28 -10.79 19.78
CA LEU A 75 -31.30 -11.70 19.19
C LEU A 75 -30.87 -11.22 17.81
N LEU A 76 -31.83 -10.96 16.91
CA LEU A 76 -31.54 -10.49 15.56
C LEU A 76 -30.79 -9.15 15.56
N ARG A 77 -31.13 -8.24 16.49
CA ARG A 77 -30.41 -6.97 16.63
C ARG A 77 -28.96 -7.20 17.06
N SER A 78 -28.71 -8.13 17.98
CA SER A 78 -27.36 -8.50 18.42
C SER A 78 -26.56 -9.18 17.30
N GLU A 79 -27.16 -10.11 16.57
CA GLU A 79 -26.52 -10.76 15.42
C GLU A 79 -26.17 -9.76 14.32
N LEU A 80 -27.07 -8.80 14.03
CA LEU A 80 -26.83 -7.72 13.07
C LEU A 80 -25.66 -6.85 13.51
N GLN A 81 -25.60 -6.47 14.79
CA GLN A 81 -24.49 -5.68 15.33
C GLN A 81 -23.15 -6.41 15.17
N LEU A 82 -23.11 -7.69 15.54
CA LEU A 82 -21.91 -8.50 15.41
C LEU A 82 -21.49 -8.68 13.94
N ALA A 83 -22.44 -8.91 13.03
CA ALA A 83 -22.16 -9.01 11.60
C ALA A 83 -21.58 -7.70 11.06
N HIS A 84 -22.13 -6.57 11.47
CA HIS A 84 -21.65 -5.26 11.06
C HIS A 84 -20.26 -4.95 11.62
N GLU A 85 -19.96 -5.34 12.86
CA GLU A 85 -18.60 -5.22 13.44
C GLU A 85 -17.59 -6.09 12.67
N ARG A 86 -17.96 -7.32 12.31
CA ARG A 86 -17.11 -8.22 11.50
C ARG A 86 -16.84 -7.63 10.12
N GLU A 87 -17.86 -7.06 9.49
CA GLU A 87 -17.71 -6.39 8.19
C GLU A 87 -16.76 -5.19 8.31
N ARG A 88 -16.92 -4.33 9.32
CA ARG A 88 -16.00 -3.21 9.54
C ARG A 88 -14.57 -3.68 9.75
N ALA A 89 -14.36 -4.69 10.60
CA ALA A 89 -13.03 -5.26 10.83
C ALA A 89 -12.42 -5.82 9.54
N ALA A 90 -13.20 -6.55 8.73
CA ALA A 90 -12.74 -7.06 7.44
C ALA A 90 -12.38 -5.94 6.46
N THR A 91 -13.17 -4.86 6.40
CA THR A 91 -12.84 -3.70 5.54
C THR A 91 -11.58 -2.97 5.98
N GLN A 92 -11.33 -2.86 7.30
CA GLN A 92 -10.11 -2.27 7.83
C GLN A 92 -8.90 -3.12 7.47
N VAL A 93 -8.95 -4.43 7.71
CA VAL A 93 -7.86 -5.35 7.33
C VAL A 93 -7.59 -5.32 5.83
N ALA A 94 -8.64 -5.25 5.00
CA ALA A 94 -8.48 -5.13 3.55
C ALA A 94 -7.80 -3.80 3.16
N ALA A 95 -8.21 -2.68 3.76
CA ALA A 95 -7.60 -1.38 3.50
C ALA A 95 -6.12 -1.34 3.93
N GLU A 96 -5.81 -1.86 5.11
CA GLU A 96 -4.43 -1.97 5.60
C GLU A 96 -3.58 -2.87 4.68
N ALA A 97 -4.12 -4.00 4.23
CA ALA A 97 -3.43 -4.88 3.28
C ALA A 97 -3.16 -4.17 1.94
N THR A 98 -4.10 -3.37 1.43
CA THR A 98 -3.87 -2.58 0.22
C THR A 98 -2.78 -1.53 0.40
N GLN A 99 -2.76 -0.84 1.55
CA GLN A 99 -1.72 0.14 1.87
C GLN A 99 -0.35 -0.51 2.02
N MET A 100 -0.27 -1.66 2.70
CA MET A 100 0.98 -2.40 2.83
C MET A 100 1.50 -2.89 1.47
N ALA A 101 0.61 -3.34 0.57
CA ALA A 101 0.99 -3.74 -0.78
C ALA A 101 1.53 -2.56 -1.61
N GLU A 102 0.93 -1.38 -1.51
CA GLU A 102 1.41 -0.17 -2.18
C GLU A 102 2.81 0.24 -1.68
N ILE A 103 3.01 0.25 -0.35
CA ILE A 103 4.32 0.53 0.26
C ILE A 103 5.36 -0.50 -0.19
N ALA A 104 4.99 -1.79 -0.26
CA ALA A 104 5.89 -2.84 -0.73
C ALA A 104 6.27 -2.65 -2.21
N GLN A 105 5.32 -2.25 -3.07
CA GLN A 105 5.58 -1.95 -4.48
C GLN A 105 6.51 -0.75 -4.67
N ASP A 106 6.30 0.35 -3.93
CA ASP A 106 7.18 1.52 -3.98
C ASP A 106 8.61 1.18 -3.52
N ARG A 107 8.74 0.40 -2.43
CA ARG A 107 10.05 -0.09 -1.96
C ARG A 107 10.73 -0.98 -3.00
N ALA A 108 10.00 -1.88 -3.64
CA ALA A 108 10.53 -2.72 -4.72
C ALA A 108 10.97 -1.87 -5.93
N ALA A 109 10.17 -0.90 -6.37
CA ALA A 109 10.53 0.00 -7.44
C ALA A 109 11.81 0.79 -7.13
N LYS A 110 11.91 1.35 -5.92
CA LYS A 110 13.13 2.05 -5.45
C LYS A 110 14.35 1.14 -5.38
N ALA A 111 14.19 -0.12 -4.98
CA ALA A 111 15.28 -1.10 -4.98
C ALA A 111 15.77 -1.39 -6.41
N THR A 112 14.86 -1.61 -7.36
CA THR A 112 15.22 -1.83 -8.77
C THR A 112 15.92 -0.62 -9.40
N GLU A 113 15.49 0.59 -9.04
CA GLU A 113 16.11 1.83 -9.53
C GLU A 113 17.55 2.00 -8.99
N ARG A 114 17.77 1.69 -7.71
CA ARG A 114 19.12 1.67 -7.12
C ARG A 114 20.03 0.66 -7.82
N GLU A 115 19.51 -0.53 -8.11
CA GLU A 115 20.25 -1.55 -8.83
C GLU A 115 20.62 -1.11 -10.26
N ARG A 116 19.69 -0.46 -10.97
CA ARG A 116 19.96 0.12 -12.30
C ARG A 116 21.05 1.18 -12.25
N LYS A 117 21.00 2.09 -11.28
CA LYS A 117 22.04 3.12 -11.07
C LYS A 117 23.39 2.51 -10.75
N PHE A 118 23.44 1.52 -9.88
CA PHE A 118 24.68 0.80 -9.56
C PHE A 118 25.26 0.10 -10.79
N ARG A 119 24.42 -0.59 -11.57
CA ARG A 119 24.84 -1.22 -12.83
C ARG A 119 25.36 -0.20 -13.84
N ALA A 120 24.69 0.95 -14.01
CA ALA A 120 25.14 2.01 -14.90
C ALA A 120 26.51 2.59 -14.47
N SER A 121 26.70 2.86 -13.17
CA SER A 121 27.98 3.31 -12.62
C SER A 121 29.09 2.26 -12.83
N SER A 122 28.79 0.97 -12.65
CA SER A 122 29.74 -0.12 -12.93
C SER A 122 30.15 -0.19 -14.40
N VAL A 123 29.21 -0.01 -15.33
CA VAL A 123 29.51 0.06 -16.77
C VAL A 123 30.40 1.27 -17.07
N GLN A 124 30.07 2.44 -16.53
CA GLN A 124 30.87 3.65 -16.71
C GLN A 124 32.30 3.49 -16.16
N ALA A 125 32.46 2.87 -14.98
CA ALA A 125 33.77 2.58 -14.39
C ALA A 125 34.60 1.63 -15.27
N LYS A 126 33.97 0.59 -15.86
CA LYS A 126 34.63 -0.32 -16.80
C LYS A 126 35.07 0.41 -18.07
N GLU A 127 34.23 1.28 -18.63
CA GLU A 127 34.61 2.07 -19.80
C GLU A 127 35.80 2.99 -19.52
N ILE A 128 35.81 3.66 -18.36
CA ILE A 128 36.95 4.50 -17.94
C ILE A 128 38.22 3.65 -17.81
N ALA A 129 38.14 2.47 -17.19
CA ALA A 129 39.27 1.56 -17.05
C ALA A 129 39.80 1.08 -18.42
N VAL A 130 38.90 0.74 -19.36
CA VAL A 130 39.28 0.36 -20.73
C VAL A 130 39.98 1.51 -21.45
N ARG A 131 39.47 2.75 -21.33
CA ARG A 131 40.13 3.93 -21.92
C ARG A 131 41.50 4.18 -21.31
N ALA A 132 41.67 3.97 -20.00
CA ALA A 132 42.96 4.10 -19.34
C ALA A 132 43.99 3.09 -19.85
N LEU A 133 43.60 1.81 -20.02
CA LEU A 133 44.46 0.78 -20.61
C LEU A 133 44.82 1.08 -22.07
N GLU A 134 43.85 1.57 -22.87
CA GLU A 134 44.11 1.97 -24.24
C GLU A 134 45.11 3.14 -24.31
N GLN A 135 45.00 4.10 -23.40
CA GLN A 135 45.93 5.23 -23.30
C GLN A 135 47.32 4.78 -22.85
N GLU A 136 47.41 3.84 -21.91
CA GLU A 136 48.69 3.22 -21.54
C GLU A 136 49.36 2.56 -22.75
N ARG A 137 48.59 1.81 -23.55
CA ARG A 137 49.09 1.20 -24.79
C ARG A 137 49.61 2.25 -25.78
N LYS A 138 48.87 3.35 -25.99
CA LYS A 138 49.28 4.47 -26.88
C LYS A 138 50.55 5.14 -26.38
N CYS A 139 50.64 5.48 -25.09
CA CYS A 139 51.82 6.06 -24.47
C CYS A 139 53.04 5.14 -24.60
N ARG A 140 52.86 3.83 -24.35
CA ARG A 140 53.94 2.84 -24.49
C ARG A 140 54.45 2.75 -25.92
N ILE A 141 53.56 2.69 -26.92
CA ILE A 141 53.94 2.68 -28.34
C ILE A 141 54.68 3.97 -28.73
N ALA A 142 54.19 5.14 -28.31
CA ALA A 142 54.83 6.42 -28.60
C ALA A 142 56.24 6.52 -28.00
N LEU A 143 56.44 6.04 -26.77
CA LEU A 143 57.77 5.94 -26.15
C LEU A 143 58.70 5.03 -26.95
N MET A 144 58.23 3.84 -27.37
CA MET A 144 59.01 2.92 -28.19
C MET A 144 59.43 3.56 -29.52
N LEU A 145 58.52 4.26 -30.21
CA LEU A 145 58.82 4.96 -31.45
C LEU A 145 59.83 6.09 -31.24
N SER A 146 59.68 6.91 -30.18
CA SER A 146 60.61 7.98 -29.85
C SER A 146 62.04 7.45 -29.62
N TRP A 147 62.17 6.37 -28.86
CA TRP A 147 63.46 5.69 -28.65
C TRP A 147 64.05 5.16 -29.96
N PHE A 148 63.23 4.58 -30.84
CA PHE A 148 63.66 4.11 -32.15
C PHE A 148 64.17 5.26 -33.04
N TYR A 149 63.47 6.39 -33.08
CA TYR A 149 63.93 7.59 -33.80
C TYR A 149 65.25 8.13 -33.25
N LEU A 150 65.40 8.20 -31.93
CA LEU A 150 66.65 8.64 -31.30
C LEU A 150 67.82 7.69 -31.65
N PHE A 151 67.57 6.38 -31.63
CA PHE A 151 68.57 5.39 -32.05
C PHE A 151 69.01 5.59 -33.51
N ILE A 152 68.06 5.80 -34.43
CA ILE A 152 68.37 6.10 -35.84
C ILE A 152 69.21 7.38 -35.95
N LEU A 153 68.83 8.45 -35.25
CA LEU A 153 69.58 9.71 -35.26
C LEU A 153 71.03 9.51 -34.79
N VAL A 154 71.25 8.79 -33.69
CA VAL A 154 72.60 8.50 -33.18
C VAL A 154 73.42 7.68 -34.18
N MET A 155 72.81 6.67 -34.82
CA MET A 155 73.45 5.87 -35.86
C MET A 155 73.83 6.73 -37.06
N LEU A 156 72.93 7.60 -37.54
CA LEU A 156 73.21 8.55 -38.61
C LEU A 156 74.36 9.49 -38.22
N PHE A 157 74.31 10.12 -37.04
CA PHE A 157 75.37 11.00 -36.55
C PHE A 157 76.71 10.27 -36.42
N SER A 158 76.72 9.00 -36.00
CA SER A 158 77.94 8.19 -35.89
C SER A 158 78.51 7.86 -37.27
N CYS A 159 77.65 7.54 -38.25
CA CYS A 159 78.03 7.35 -39.64
C CYS A 159 78.59 8.64 -40.26
N PHE A 160 77.94 9.78 -40.05
CA PHE A 160 78.39 11.09 -40.51
C PHE A 160 79.68 11.56 -39.81
N SER A 161 79.86 11.25 -38.52
CA SER A 161 81.10 11.57 -37.79
C SER A 161 82.28 10.72 -38.24
N SER A 162 82.02 9.55 -38.86
CA SER A 162 83.07 8.72 -39.46
C SER A 162 83.46 9.21 -40.86
N SER A 163 82.60 9.99 -41.52
CA SER A 163 82.88 10.64 -42.81
C SER A 163 83.33 12.10 -42.63
N GLU A 164 84.66 12.27 -42.51
CA GLU A 164 85.47 13.45 -42.88
C GLU A 164 85.84 14.54 -41.85
N ASN A 165 87.15 14.80 -41.80
CA ASN A 165 87.77 16.09 -41.49
C ASN A 165 87.16 17.21 -42.36
N VAL A 166 86.16 17.97 -41.91
CA VAL A 166 85.82 19.27 -42.53
C VAL A 166 85.32 20.27 -41.48
N GLY A 167 85.77 21.51 -41.66
CA GLY A 167 85.76 22.60 -40.68
C GLY A 167 84.39 23.03 -40.12
N MET A 168 84.43 23.48 -38.87
CA MET A 168 83.33 24.14 -38.19
C MET A 168 82.84 25.36 -38.97
N MET A 169 81.61 25.32 -39.48
CA MET A 169 80.88 26.55 -39.81
C MET A 169 80.16 27.08 -38.56
N LYS A 170 80.62 28.25 -38.11
CA LYS A 170 79.95 29.12 -37.12
C LYS A 170 78.56 29.50 -37.65
N LEU A 171 77.51 28.99 -36.99
CA LEU A 171 76.15 29.51 -37.11
C LEU A 171 75.89 30.50 -35.98
N SER A 172 75.85 31.78 -36.33
CA SER A 172 75.41 32.88 -35.47
C SER A 172 73.90 32.79 -35.23
N LEU A 173 73.50 32.64 -33.96
CA LEU A 173 72.12 32.80 -33.49
C LEU A 173 71.64 34.25 -33.70
N PRO A 174 70.44 34.47 -34.25
CA PRO A 174 69.71 35.70 -34.01
C PRO A 174 69.00 35.66 -32.64
N VAL A 175 69.04 36.82 -32.00
CA VAL A 175 68.48 37.18 -30.69
C VAL A 175 66.97 36.91 -30.61
N LEU A 176 66.55 36.36 -29.46
CA LEU A 176 65.15 36.20 -29.04
C LEU A 176 64.35 37.50 -29.19
N ALA A 177 63.28 37.44 -30.00
CA ALA A 177 62.16 38.37 -29.91
C ALA A 177 60.99 37.68 -29.20
N ALA A 178 60.44 38.39 -28.21
CA ALA A 178 59.40 37.97 -27.30
C ALA A 178 58.06 37.61 -27.97
N LEU A 179 57.40 36.56 -27.47
CA LEU A 179 55.95 36.35 -27.58
C LEU A 179 55.44 35.64 -26.31
N PRO A 180 54.14 35.75 -25.96
CA PRO A 180 53.69 35.90 -24.59
C PRO A 180 53.36 34.58 -23.89
N LEU A 181 53.43 34.66 -22.56
CA LEU A 181 52.98 33.66 -21.61
C LEU A 181 51.52 33.22 -21.88
N PRO A 182 51.21 31.92 -21.81
CA PRO A 182 49.83 31.47 -21.68
C PRO A 182 49.29 31.79 -20.27
N PRO A 183 47.97 32.07 -20.13
CA PRO A 183 47.37 32.35 -18.84
C PRO A 183 47.48 31.15 -17.90
N LYS A 184 47.82 31.45 -16.64
CA LYS A 184 47.78 30.54 -15.49
C LYS A 184 46.47 29.74 -15.49
N ALA A 185 46.64 28.43 -15.32
CA ALA A 185 45.57 27.50 -15.01
C ALA A 185 44.69 28.05 -13.87
N ALA A 186 43.38 28.07 -14.12
CA ALA A 186 42.40 28.21 -13.06
C ALA A 186 42.59 27.08 -12.03
N PRO A 187 42.41 27.35 -10.73
CA PRO A 187 42.38 26.30 -9.73
C PRO A 187 41.24 25.34 -10.06
N LEU A 188 41.57 24.05 -10.14
CA LEU A 188 40.60 22.97 -10.04
C LEU A 188 39.73 23.24 -8.81
N VAL A 189 38.47 23.56 -9.05
CA VAL A 189 37.43 23.54 -8.03
C VAL A 189 37.50 22.15 -7.42
N ALA A 190 37.94 22.09 -6.17
CA ALA A 190 37.68 20.96 -5.29
C ALA A 190 36.16 20.82 -5.22
N GLY A 191 35.61 19.99 -6.11
CA GLY A 191 34.25 19.52 -5.99
C GLY A 191 34.16 18.79 -4.66
N ASP A 192 33.25 19.26 -3.82
CA ASP A 192 32.96 18.75 -2.51
C ASP A 192 33.05 17.23 -2.49
N LEU A 193 34.07 16.71 -1.79
CA LEU A 193 33.96 15.45 -1.10
C LEU A 193 32.80 15.63 -0.14
N VAL A 194 31.59 15.30 -0.61
CA VAL A 194 30.51 14.90 0.28
C VAL A 194 31.10 13.74 1.05
N ALA A 195 31.52 14.03 2.28
CA ALA A 195 31.62 13.04 3.33
C ALA A 195 30.26 12.35 3.34
N VAL A 196 30.18 11.21 2.67
CA VAL A 196 29.15 10.25 2.95
C VAL A 196 29.50 9.82 4.36
N ASP A 197 28.78 10.39 5.32
CA ASP A 197 28.70 9.86 6.66
C ASP A 197 28.54 8.34 6.51
N LEU A 198 29.61 7.62 6.81
CA LEU A 198 29.51 6.28 7.33
C LEU A 198 28.75 6.44 8.65
N VAL A 199 27.43 6.49 8.55
CA VAL A 199 26.57 6.01 9.62
C VAL A 199 27.01 4.57 9.79
N ALA A 200 27.83 4.37 10.82
CA ALA A 200 28.05 3.09 11.44
C ALA A 200 26.65 2.46 11.56
N GLY A 201 26.40 1.49 10.68
CA GLY A 201 25.24 0.64 10.84
C GLY A 201 25.40 0.03 12.21
N ASP A 202 24.46 0.33 13.09
CA ASP A 202 24.19 -0.47 14.25
C ASP A 202 24.15 -1.92 13.77
N LEU A 203 25.25 -2.64 14.03
CA LEU A 203 25.27 -4.07 14.12
C LEU A 203 24.25 -4.39 15.22
N VAL A 204 23.00 -4.60 14.82
CA VAL A 204 22.08 -5.43 15.58
C VAL A 204 22.76 -6.79 15.62
N ALA A 205 23.51 -6.99 16.70
CA ALA A 205 23.97 -8.28 17.15
C ALA A 205 22.77 -9.22 17.06
N GLY A 206 22.95 -10.28 16.27
CA GLY A 206 22.05 -11.40 16.33
C GLY A 206 22.08 -11.94 17.75
N ASP A 207 20.93 -11.90 18.41
CA ASP A 207 20.62 -12.82 19.49
C ASP A 207 20.46 -14.21 18.86
N LEU A 208 21.57 -14.92 18.79
CA LEU A 208 21.63 -16.37 18.71
C LEU A 208 22.05 -16.85 20.10
N GLU A 209 21.24 -17.74 20.67
CA GLU A 209 21.34 -18.51 21.93
C GLU A 209 20.06 -18.27 22.77
N ALA A 210 19.29 -19.24 23.24
CA ALA A 210 19.37 -20.69 23.17
C ALA A 210 18.01 -21.27 23.62
N GLY A 211 17.63 -22.40 23.02
CA GLY A 211 16.96 -23.50 23.75
C GLY A 211 15.47 -23.37 24.08
N GLY A 212 14.70 -24.38 23.65
CA GLY A 212 13.60 -24.89 24.47
C GLY A 212 12.30 -25.21 23.74
N LEU A 213 12.21 -26.46 23.25
CA LEU A 213 11.02 -27.32 23.24
C LEU A 213 9.68 -26.75 22.72
N LEU A 214 9.24 -27.24 21.55
CA LEU A 214 8.23 -28.31 21.49
C LEU A 214 8.08 -28.82 20.04
N SER A 215 8.32 -30.13 19.91
CA SER A 215 8.17 -31.03 18.76
C SER A 215 6.84 -30.88 18.02
N HIS A 216 6.82 -30.71 16.69
CA HIS A 216 7.02 -31.69 15.60
C HIS A 216 5.92 -32.78 15.46
N VAL A 217 5.19 -32.63 14.34
CA VAL A 217 4.82 -33.66 13.35
C VAL A 217 3.69 -34.65 13.65
N SER A 218 2.64 -34.52 12.84
CA SER A 218 2.02 -35.69 12.20
C SER A 218 1.94 -35.43 10.68
N ALA A 219 2.76 -36.16 9.94
CA ALA A 219 2.61 -36.34 8.50
C ALA A 219 2.91 -37.81 8.22
N GLY A 220 1.95 -38.47 7.55
CA GLY A 220 2.12 -39.81 7.05
C GLY A 220 0.82 -40.57 7.07
N VAL A 221 0.14 -40.65 5.93
CA VAL A 221 -0.36 -41.90 5.36
C VAL A 221 -0.45 -41.72 3.84
N CYS A 222 0.34 -42.51 3.11
CA CYS A 222 0.11 -42.85 1.72
C CYS A 222 -1.07 -43.83 1.65
N GLY A 223 -2.02 -43.60 0.73
CA GLY A 223 -3.11 -44.54 0.46
C GLY A 223 -3.60 -44.36 -0.97
N ALA A 224 -3.18 -45.27 -1.83
CA ALA A 224 -3.70 -45.43 -3.18
C ALA A 224 -5.20 -45.78 -3.15
N GLY A 225 -5.95 -45.28 -4.13
CA GLY A 225 -7.35 -45.61 -4.31
C GLY A 225 -7.91 -45.01 -5.59
N TRP A 226 -7.83 -45.78 -6.67
CA TRP A 226 -8.65 -45.62 -7.86
C TRP A 226 -10.14 -45.63 -7.49
N LEU A 227 -10.96 -44.74 -8.06
CA LEU A 227 -12.21 -45.09 -8.77
C LEU A 227 -12.90 -43.86 -9.40
N GLU A 228 -13.15 -43.99 -10.70
CA GLU A 228 -14.32 -43.59 -11.49
C GLU A 228 -15.03 -42.23 -11.32
N ALA A 229 -14.98 -41.49 -12.44
CA ALA A 229 -16.05 -40.73 -13.10
C ALA A 229 -17.44 -40.68 -12.43
N ASN A 230 -17.98 -39.46 -12.30
CA ASN A 230 -19.30 -39.21 -12.86
C ASN A 230 -19.55 -37.74 -13.21
N GLN A 231 -20.15 -37.56 -14.38
CA GLN A 231 -20.61 -36.31 -14.97
C GLN A 231 -21.96 -35.89 -14.34
N GLY A 232 -22.30 -34.60 -14.41
CA GLY A 232 -23.70 -34.21 -14.61
C GLY A 232 -24.36 -33.30 -13.57
N ALA A 233 -24.50 -32.04 -13.99
CA ALA A 233 -25.69 -31.17 -13.88
C ALA A 233 -25.95 -30.33 -12.60
N PRO A 234 -26.56 -29.13 -12.78
CA PRO A 234 -26.73 -28.12 -11.73
C PRO A 234 -28.04 -28.28 -10.94
N LEU A 235 -27.96 -28.06 -9.64
CA LEU A 235 -29.13 -28.03 -8.74
C LEU A 235 -29.96 -26.75 -9.00
N THR A 236 -31.13 -26.97 -9.60
CA THR A 236 -32.22 -26.01 -9.70
C THR A 236 -33.04 -26.11 -8.41
N VAL A 237 -33.12 -25.04 -7.63
CA VAL A 237 -33.93 -24.98 -6.41
C VAL A 237 -35.36 -24.58 -6.78
N TYR A 238 -36.30 -25.53 -6.66
CA TYR A 238 -37.74 -25.28 -6.74
C TYR A 238 -38.25 -24.70 -5.42
N LEU A 239 -38.85 -23.52 -5.47
CA LEU A 239 -39.68 -22.96 -4.41
C LEU A 239 -41.02 -23.70 -4.41
N LYS A 240 -41.32 -24.41 -3.33
CA LYS A 240 -42.64 -24.99 -3.08
C LYS A 240 -43.49 -23.98 -2.32
N SER A 241 -44.48 -23.40 -2.98
CA SER A 241 -45.59 -22.68 -2.37
C SER A 241 -46.62 -23.69 -1.88
N GLU A 242 -46.92 -23.70 -0.58
CA GLU A 242 -48.13 -24.34 -0.04
C GLU A 242 -49.08 -23.23 0.41
N GLU A 243 -50.14 -23.04 -0.38
CA GLU A 243 -51.41 -22.48 0.05
C GLU A 243 -52.07 -23.47 1.02
N TYR A 244 -52.65 -22.99 2.11
CA TYR A 244 -53.77 -23.67 2.76
C TYR A 244 -54.81 -22.64 3.22
N HIS A 245 -56.05 -23.02 2.91
CA HIS A 245 -57.34 -22.40 3.14
C HIS A 245 -57.65 -22.08 4.61
#